data_AF-A0A2Z3YR16-F1
#
_entry.id   AF-A0A2Z3YR16-F1
#
_cell.length_a   1.000
_cell.length_b   1.000
_cell.length_c   1.000
_cell.angle_alpha   90.00
_cell.angle_beta   90.00
_cell.angle_gamma   90.00
#
_symmetry.space_group_name_H-M   'P 1'
#
loop_
_entity.id
_entity.type
_entity.pdbx_description
1 polymer ?
#
loop_
_entity_poly.entity_id
_entity_poly.type
_entity_poly.pdbx_seq_one_letter_code
_entity_poly.pdbx_strand_id
1 'polypeptide(L)'
;MLPRFSGFWWTTLANRMTAIVTNHLPADSAAIPVTPLDLTGCRRRSVLLRAAASGRIRPELSASALAERYSHRQRAQLRREAVWNALPVRERLGDRVRLSRVDVVDDGTAEEQTLEALAAGVRLITGARLSDGALACDVDLLVRTDTGAGLGEATAYMPVTVTAHTVAARLKTGSATVPGASGGNGTAGSPDNGVRVVDVVALGLGAPARAPLRHRSNAGDSYKVAVAHVLLDRLGLASGDVGFIGGGTAGYSRCVVIPADRVLPGLERALEAPVPDRPVRVRECEGCEFHNHCRSELVERRDISLMLPGDRGSRWRDAGIETLPQLAALAERPHEVVDAVPVTAVDRESPALAAAWLAGVGYLRRPLKRWITRPELWCGHSFRMPDHLGDGELPMAREIGDAVEIDVDMEAHPTRGTFLWGTFDGTGYRPFTDFSRDGDGGEHVARYWCWLMARRQAARNSGRVFRAYCYSQQGENHWMRSYASRYGGREYTPGIVMPTLAEVNAFLASPEWVDVFALVRNALAANASLGLKAVAALAGFTFSQKDVDGRAAVDLFEIAVGGRDGGSDGDGGSDCDGAPRSRARRTLERYNADDCYAPAAVRRWLRLGAPGVPPLEYREKERTVRTPWISCSGS
;
A
#
# COMPACT_ATOMS: atom_id res chain seq x y z
N MET A 1 21.39 44.88 1.40
CA MET A 1 19.96 45.16 1.63
C MET A 1 19.14 44.06 0.99
N LEU A 2 18.77 43.03 1.76
CA LEU A 2 17.76 42.04 1.38
C LEU A 2 16.50 42.37 2.19
N PRO A 3 15.29 42.37 1.59
CA PRO A 3 14.10 42.83 2.28
C PRO A 3 13.66 41.81 3.34
N ARG A 4 13.50 42.29 4.57
CA ARG A 4 12.77 41.62 5.66
C ARG A 4 11.31 41.42 5.24
N PHE A 5 10.99 40.33 4.55
CA PHE A 5 9.62 39.83 4.40
C PHE A 5 9.31 38.88 5.57
N SER A 6 9.10 39.40 6.78
CA SER A 6 8.72 38.55 7.93
C SER A 6 7.88 39.25 9.00
N GLY A 7 7.28 40.41 8.72
CA GLY A 7 6.41 41.06 9.71
C GLY A 7 4.93 40.67 9.60
N PHE A 8 4.40 40.63 8.38
CA PHE A 8 2.94 40.66 8.16
C PHE A 8 2.28 39.27 8.04
N TRP A 9 3.02 38.29 7.52
CA TRP A 9 2.52 36.92 7.34
C TRP A 9 2.38 36.18 8.68
N TRP A 10 3.29 36.40 9.63
CA TRP A 10 3.35 35.64 10.88
C TRP A 10 2.30 36.03 11.92
N THR A 11 1.96 37.32 12.03
CA THR A 11 0.87 37.79 12.91
C THR A 11 -0.47 37.20 12.47
N THR A 12 -0.64 37.00 11.16
CA THR A 12 -1.82 36.36 10.57
C THR A 12 -1.83 34.86 10.84
N LEU A 13 -0.69 34.18 10.75
CA LEU A 13 -0.56 32.76 11.06
C LEU A 13 -0.77 32.49 12.56
N ALA A 14 -0.18 33.29 13.45
CA ALA A 14 -0.33 33.15 14.90
C ALA A 14 -1.79 33.31 15.36
N ASN A 15 -2.49 34.34 14.87
CA ASN A 15 -3.93 34.52 15.15
C ASN A 15 -4.80 33.38 14.58
N ARG A 16 -4.46 32.85 13.41
CA ARG A 16 -5.14 31.67 12.83
C ARG A 16 -4.87 30.39 13.62
N MET A 17 -3.65 30.23 14.16
CA MET A 17 -3.25 29.05 14.94
C MET A 17 -4.00 28.95 16.27
N THR A 18 -4.22 30.07 16.98
CA THR A 18 -5.06 30.08 18.19
C THR A 18 -6.47 29.56 17.90
N ALA A 19 -7.06 29.94 16.77
CA ALA A 19 -8.40 29.47 16.35
C ALA A 19 -8.44 27.97 15.99
N ILE A 20 -7.40 27.44 15.33
CA ILE A 20 -7.27 26.01 15.01
C ILE A 20 -7.13 25.19 16.31
N VAL A 21 -6.34 25.66 17.27
CA VAL A 21 -6.18 25.03 18.59
C VAL A 21 -7.50 25.01 19.37
N THR A 22 -8.31 26.09 19.30
CA THR A 22 -9.62 26.15 19.97
C THR A 22 -10.71 25.29 19.32
N ASN A 23 -10.64 25.02 18.02
CA ASN A 23 -11.59 24.14 17.32
C ASN A 23 -11.53 22.67 17.78
N HIS A 24 -10.65 22.33 18.72
CA HIS A 24 -10.40 20.97 19.18
C HIS A 24 -10.80 20.70 20.64
N LEU A 25 -11.41 21.65 21.36
CA LEU A 25 -11.77 21.48 22.78
C LEU A 25 -13.10 22.16 23.15
N PRO A 26 -13.89 21.58 24.09
CA PRO A 26 -14.82 22.36 24.92
C PRO A 26 -14.01 23.32 25.82
N ALA A 27 -14.60 24.47 26.16
CA ALA A 27 -13.92 25.67 26.66
C ALA A 27 -13.05 25.55 27.94
N ASP A 28 -13.00 24.40 28.62
CA ASP A 28 -12.46 24.26 29.98
C ASP A 28 -11.25 23.33 30.15
N SER A 29 -10.50 23.02 29.07
CA SER A 29 -9.28 22.20 29.16
C SER A 29 -8.05 22.95 28.66
N ALA A 30 -6.97 22.94 29.45
CA ALA A 30 -5.66 23.46 29.05
C ALA A 30 -5.30 22.91 27.65
N ALA A 31 -5.07 23.81 26.69
CA ALA A 31 -4.94 23.44 25.30
C ALA A 31 -3.69 22.57 25.07
N ILE A 32 -3.89 21.30 24.73
CA ILE A 32 -2.79 20.39 24.36
C ILE A 32 -2.24 20.82 22.98
N PRO A 33 -0.92 21.03 22.84
CA PRO A 33 -0.33 21.49 21.59
C PRO A 33 -0.55 20.50 20.44
N VAL A 34 -0.56 21.02 19.21
CA VAL A 34 -0.64 20.22 17.98
C VAL A 34 0.75 19.67 17.66
N THR A 35 0.82 18.37 17.40
CA THR A 35 2.06 17.67 17.03
C THR A 35 2.08 17.30 15.55
N PRO A 36 3.25 17.04 14.94
CA PRO A 36 3.34 16.53 13.57
C PRO A 36 2.50 15.28 13.32
N LEU A 37 2.34 14.42 14.33
CA LEU A 37 1.52 13.21 14.24
C LEU A 37 0.04 13.52 14.03
N ASP A 38 -0.45 14.62 14.62
CA ASP A 38 -1.84 15.08 14.51
C ASP A 38 -2.17 15.62 13.12
N LEU A 39 -1.15 16.01 12.36
CA LEU A 39 -1.27 16.56 11.02
C LEU A 39 -1.26 15.49 9.92
N THR A 40 -0.92 14.25 10.28
CA THR A 40 -0.85 13.10 9.37
C THR A 40 -1.97 12.09 9.58
N GLY A 41 -2.51 11.56 8.47
CA GLY A 41 -3.51 10.49 8.50
C GLY A 41 -4.86 10.95 9.07
N CYS A 42 -5.44 10.14 9.96
CA CYS A 42 -6.76 10.41 10.54
C CYS A 42 -6.70 11.51 11.61
N ARG A 43 -7.09 12.74 11.26
CA ARG A 43 -7.13 13.89 12.18
C ARG A 43 -8.06 13.72 13.38
N ARG A 44 -9.17 12.99 13.20
CA ARG A 44 -10.07 12.64 14.31
C ARG A 44 -9.38 11.76 15.35
N ARG A 45 -8.37 10.97 14.96
CA ARG A 45 -7.63 10.10 15.89
C ARG A 45 -7.00 10.91 17.03
N SER A 46 -6.49 12.10 16.76
CA SER A 46 -5.91 12.98 17.78
C SER A 46 -6.93 13.45 18.80
N VAL A 47 -8.14 13.82 18.35
CA VAL A 47 -9.27 14.16 19.23
C VAL A 47 -9.62 12.96 20.13
N LEU A 48 -9.63 11.76 19.55
CA LEU A 48 -9.95 10.54 20.28
C LEU A 48 -8.83 10.12 21.25
N LEU A 49 -7.55 10.31 20.90
CA LEU A 49 -6.45 10.11 21.85
C LEU A 49 -6.57 11.02 23.07
N ARG A 50 -6.98 12.27 22.87
CA ARG A 50 -7.22 13.24 23.96
C ARG A 50 -8.46 12.87 24.79
N ALA A 51 -9.53 12.42 24.14
CA ALA A 51 -10.71 11.89 24.82
C ALA A 51 -10.39 10.61 25.63
N ALA A 52 -9.48 9.78 25.14
CA ALA A 52 -9.01 8.59 25.84
C ALA A 52 -8.16 8.95 27.07
N ALA A 53 -7.26 9.94 26.94
CA ALA A 53 -6.46 10.45 28.06
C ALA A 53 -7.32 11.03 29.19
N SER A 54 -8.48 11.61 28.86
CA SER A 54 -9.48 12.09 29.83
C SER A 54 -10.47 11.01 30.30
N GLY A 55 -10.27 9.75 29.91
CA GLY A 55 -11.10 8.61 30.33
C GLY A 55 -12.50 8.55 29.69
N ARG A 56 -12.79 9.40 28.70
CA ARG A 56 -14.12 9.46 28.04
C ARG A 56 -14.35 8.31 27.06
N ILE A 57 -13.29 7.79 26.46
CA ILE A 57 -13.34 6.65 25.55
C ILE A 57 -12.17 5.70 25.81
N ARG A 58 -12.32 4.43 25.42
CA ARG A 58 -11.28 3.42 25.60
C ARG A 58 -10.71 3.01 24.24
N PRO A 59 -9.36 3.05 24.07
CA PRO A 59 -8.72 2.52 22.87
C PRO A 59 -8.77 0.98 22.90
N GLU A 60 -9.12 0.37 21.78
CA GLU A 60 -9.22 -1.07 21.59
C GLU A 60 -8.18 -1.54 20.58
N LEU A 61 -7.18 -2.29 21.05
CA LEU A 61 -6.16 -2.88 20.18
C LEU A 61 -6.16 -4.39 20.33
N SER A 62 -6.09 -5.08 19.21
CA SER A 62 -5.78 -6.50 19.21
C SER A 62 -4.33 -6.72 19.65
N ALA A 63 -4.03 -7.89 20.22
CA ALA A 63 -2.67 -8.27 20.59
C ALA A 63 -1.70 -8.18 19.39
N SER A 64 -2.16 -8.55 18.19
CA SER A 64 -1.39 -8.43 16.95
C SER A 64 -1.06 -6.97 16.61
N ALA A 65 -2.05 -6.08 16.67
CA ALA A 65 -1.83 -4.65 16.40
C ALA A 65 -0.90 -4.01 17.44
N LEU A 66 -1.00 -4.43 18.70
CA LEU A 66 -0.11 -3.98 19.75
C LEU A 66 1.34 -4.44 19.50
N ALA A 67 1.54 -5.72 19.17
CA ALA A 67 2.84 -6.26 18.81
C ALA A 67 3.47 -5.52 17.63
N GLU A 68 2.69 -5.26 16.57
CA GLU A 68 3.15 -4.50 15.40
C GLU A 68 3.61 -3.09 15.78
N ARG A 69 2.87 -2.39 16.66
CA ARG A 69 3.25 -1.06 17.18
C ARG A 69 4.55 -1.11 17.98
N TYR A 70 4.76 -2.14 18.81
CA TYR A 70 6.02 -2.33 19.52
C TYR A 70 7.17 -2.59 18.56
N SER A 71 7.00 -3.49 17.59
CA SER A 71 8.03 -3.76 16.57
C SER A 71 8.33 -2.55 15.71
N HIS A 72 7.35 -1.70 15.40
CA HIS A 72 7.58 -0.44 14.69
C HIS A 72 8.40 0.55 15.54
N ARG A 73 8.05 0.71 16.83
CA ARG A 73 8.82 1.57 17.77
C ARG A 73 10.26 1.08 17.95
N GLN A 74 10.45 -0.21 18.18
CA GLN A 74 11.76 -0.87 18.26
C GLN A 74 12.60 -0.60 17.01
N ARG A 75 12.04 -0.85 15.81
CA ARG A 75 12.73 -0.56 14.54
C ARG A 75 13.06 0.92 14.38
N ALA A 76 12.19 1.84 14.81
CA ALA A 76 12.48 3.27 14.79
C ALA A 76 13.64 3.64 15.71
N GLN A 77 13.67 3.05 16.91
CA GLN A 77 14.74 3.25 17.88
C GLN A 77 16.09 2.77 17.35
N LEU A 78 16.15 1.53 16.84
CA LEU A 78 17.38 0.96 16.25
C LEU A 78 17.93 1.81 15.08
N ARG A 79 17.04 2.44 14.28
CA ARG A 79 17.45 3.36 13.21
C ARG A 79 18.12 4.62 13.77
N ARG A 80 17.55 5.22 14.83
CA ARG A 80 18.15 6.39 15.48
C ARG A 80 19.48 6.02 16.11
N GLU A 81 19.56 4.90 16.82
CA GLU A 81 20.81 4.41 17.42
C GLU A 81 21.90 4.19 16.37
N ALA A 82 21.56 3.62 15.21
CA ALA A 82 22.51 3.47 14.11
C ALA A 82 23.04 4.82 13.62
N VAL A 83 22.20 5.86 13.56
CA VAL A 83 22.64 7.23 13.24
C VAL A 83 23.48 7.80 14.37
N TRP A 84 23.09 7.61 15.64
CA TRP A 84 23.73 8.22 16.81
C TRP A 84 25.14 7.71 16.99
N ASN A 85 25.34 6.41 16.71
CA ASN A 85 26.64 5.75 16.72
C ASN A 85 27.53 6.20 15.55
N ALA A 86 26.96 6.78 14.49
CA ALA A 86 27.69 7.28 13.33
C ALA A 86 27.96 8.80 13.39
N LEU A 87 27.35 9.53 14.34
CA LEU A 87 27.61 10.96 14.53
C LEU A 87 29.07 11.21 14.95
N PRO A 88 29.65 12.39 14.62
CA PRO A 88 31.01 12.70 15.03
C PRO A 88 31.14 12.71 16.56
N VAL A 89 32.26 12.16 17.05
CA VAL A 89 32.63 12.12 18.48
C VAL A 89 33.82 13.03 18.81
N ARG A 90 34.53 13.51 17.79
CA ARG A 90 35.64 14.48 17.89
C ARG A 90 35.77 15.27 16.60
N GLU A 91 36.41 16.43 16.66
CA GLU A 91 36.76 17.19 15.46
C GLU A 91 37.75 16.40 14.58
N ARG A 92 37.64 16.61 13.27
CA ARG A 92 38.61 16.10 12.30
C ARG A 92 39.76 17.08 12.17
N LEU A 93 40.89 16.58 11.69
CA LEU A 93 42.04 17.44 11.39
C LEU A 93 41.63 18.47 10.31
N GLY A 94 41.69 19.75 10.65
CA GLY A 94 41.32 20.86 9.75
C GLY A 94 39.91 21.41 9.93
N ASP A 95 39.08 20.82 10.79
CA ASP A 95 37.78 21.40 11.15
C ASP A 95 37.98 22.72 11.91
N ARG A 96 37.21 23.75 11.52
CA ARG A 96 37.29 25.10 12.11
C ARG A 96 36.24 25.34 13.21
N VAL A 97 35.51 24.30 13.60
CA VAL A 97 34.41 24.37 14.55
C VAL A 97 34.67 23.39 15.69
N ARG A 98 34.26 23.77 16.91
CA ARG A 98 34.35 22.91 18.10
C ARG A 98 33.13 22.01 18.17
N LEU A 99 33.34 20.72 18.38
CA LEU A 99 32.26 19.77 18.54
C LEU A 99 31.73 19.83 19.98
N SER A 100 30.41 19.87 20.12
CA SER A 100 29.71 19.63 21.37
C SER A 100 28.42 18.86 21.07
N ARG A 101 28.10 17.87 21.91
CA ARG A 101 26.93 17.03 21.72
C ARG A 101 26.22 16.83 23.05
N VAL A 102 24.89 16.94 23.01
CA VAL A 102 23.98 16.59 24.11
C VAL A 102 22.97 15.60 23.58
N ASP A 103 22.78 14.51 24.32
CA ASP A 103 21.74 13.51 24.04
C ASP A 103 20.61 13.71 25.05
N VAL A 104 19.46 14.17 24.57
CA VAL A 104 18.28 14.42 25.41
C VAL A 104 17.64 13.10 25.79
N VAL A 105 17.27 12.97 27.06
CA VAL A 105 16.59 11.78 27.60
C VAL A 105 15.16 12.13 28.00
N ASP A 106 14.24 11.20 27.78
CA ASP A 106 12.81 11.37 28.10
C ASP A 106 12.51 10.93 29.55
N ASP A 107 12.99 11.73 30.51
CA ASP A 107 12.77 11.55 31.96
C ASP A 107 11.69 12.50 32.52
N GLY A 108 10.94 13.15 31.62
CA GLY A 108 9.98 14.21 31.94
C GLY A 108 10.52 15.63 31.82
N THR A 109 11.83 15.83 31.59
CA THR A 109 12.47 17.15 31.46
C THR A 109 13.11 17.40 30.09
N ALA A 110 12.70 16.65 29.07
CA ALA A 110 13.32 16.67 27.74
C ALA A 110 13.25 18.04 27.05
N GLU A 111 12.20 18.83 27.30
CA GLU A 111 12.06 20.18 26.75
C GLU A 111 13.06 21.14 27.40
N GLU A 112 13.17 21.12 28.73
CA GLU A 112 14.14 21.90 29.50
C GLU A 112 15.58 21.57 29.08
N GLN A 113 15.92 20.27 28.98
CA GLN A 113 17.21 19.81 28.49
C GLN A 113 17.52 20.34 27.08
N THR A 114 16.51 20.37 26.20
CA THR A 114 16.65 20.91 24.84
C THR A 114 16.93 22.41 24.86
N LEU A 115 16.18 23.17 25.66
CA LEU A 115 16.35 24.62 25.80
C LEU A 115 17.70 24.99 26.42
N GLU A 116 18.16 24.26 27.43
CA GLU A 116 19.49 24.43 28.03
C GLU A 116 20.60 24.17 27.00
N ALA A 117 20.48 23.10 26.22
CA ALA A 117 21.45 22.78 25.16
C ALA A 117 21.46 23.85 24.05
N LEU A 118 20.30 24.38 23.67
CA LEU A 118 20.20 25.50 22.74
C LEU A 118 20.85 26.77 23.29
N ALA A 119 20.59 27.10 24.56
CA ALA A 119 21.15 28.25 25.26
C ALA A 119 22.69 28.14 25.44
N ALA A 120 23.21 26.93 25.61
CA ALA A 120 24.63 26.65 25.62
C ALA A 120 25.28 26.70 24.22
N GLY A 121 24.47 26.75 23.16
CA GLY A 121 24.96 26.76 21.78
C GLY A 121 25.55 25.42 21.34
N VAL A 122 25.02 24.30 21.85
CA VAL A 122 25.51 22.95 21.55
C VAL A 122 25.45 22.64 20.06
N ARG A 123 26.47 21.96 19.51
CA ARG A 123 26.56 21.71 18.06
C ARG A 123 25.55 20.69 17.57
N LEU A 124 25.39 19.59 18.32
CA LEU A 124 24.50 18.48 18.02
C LEU A 124 23.63 18.18 19.23
N ILE A 125 22.32 18.35 19.09
CA ILE A 125 21.35 17.99 20.12
C ILE A 125 20.52 16.83 19.58
N THR A 126 20.56 15.69 20.23
CA THR A 126 19.82 14.50 19.79
C THR A 126 18.59 14.29 20.66
N GLY A 127 17.50 13.80 20.07
CA GLY A 127 16.25 13.54 20.80
C GLY A 127 15.53 14.81 21.29
N ALA A 128 15.73 15.94 20.62
CA ALA A 128 15.24 17.24 21.06
C ALA A 128 13.71 17.33 21.08
N ARG A 129 13.17 18.04 22.07
CA ARG A 129 11.74 18.36 22.23
C ARG A 129 11.57 19.87 22.29
N LEU A 130 10.69 20.40 21.46
CA LEU A 130 10.36 21.84 21.38
C LEU A 130 8.85 22.03 21.52
N SER A 131 8.42 23.07 22.24
CA SER A 131 7.01 23.47 22.30
C SER A 131 6.83 24.98 22.48
N ASP A 132 5.63 25.49 22.21
CA ASP A 132 5.23 26.88 22.50
C ASP A 132 3.77 27.03 22.93
N GLY A 133 3.20 25.95 23.49
CA GLY A 133 1.79 25.85 23.87
C GLY A 133 0.83 25.61 22.71
N ALA A 134 1.12 26.13 21.51
CA ALA A 134 0.31 25.85 20.31
C ALA A 134 0.83 24.65 19.53
N LEU A 135 2.15 24.56 19.36
CA LEU A 135 2.84 23.47 18.69
C LEU A 135 3.76 22.73 19.66
N ALA A 136 3.94 21.44 19.40
CA ALA A 136 4.97 20.63 20.05
C ALA A 136 5.59 19.66 19.05
N CYS A 137 6.89 19.44 19.13
CA CYS A 137 7.60 18.54 18.23
C CYS A 137 8.78 17.87 18.91
N ASP A 138 8.76 16.54 18.90
CA ASP A 138 9.94 15.71 19.13
C ASP A 138 10.68 15.60 17.80
N VAL A 139 11.85 16.21 17.68
CA VAL A 139 12.70 16.13 16.48
C VAL A 139 13.91 15.26 16.76
N ASP A 140 14.33 14.46 15.78
CA ASP A 140 15.39 13.47 16.05
C ASP A 140 16.73 14.16 16.33
N LEU A 141 17.05 15.24 15.60
CA LEU A 141 18.32 15.97 15.70
C LEU A 141 18.12 17.47 15.49
N LEU A 142 18.83 18.30 16.26
CA LEU A 142 19.09 19.70 15.93
C LEU A 142 20.58 19.86 15.65
N VAL A 143 20.90 20.43 14.49
CA VAL A 143 22.27 20.59 14.01
C VAL A 143 22.58 22.06 13.87
N ARG A 144 23.53 22.56 14.65
CA ARG A 144 24.01 23.93 14.52
C ARG A 144 24.79 24.13 13.22
N THR A 145 24.50 25.19 12.48
CA THR A 145 25.00 25.38 11.10
C THR A 145 26.03 26.50 10.93
N ASP A 146 26.13 27.45 11.86
CA ASP A 146 27.12 28.53 11.80
C ASP A 146 28.54 28.04 12.15
N THR A 147 29.55 28.90 12.24
CA THR A 147 30.92 28.48 12.61
C THR A 147 31.35 28.92 14.01
N GLY A 148 30.46 29.58 14.77
CA GLY A 148 30.75 30.08 16.11
C GLY A 148 30.71 29.00 17.19
N ALA A 149 31.08 29.40 18.41
CA ALA A 149 30.94 28.62 19.63
C ALA A 149 30.11 29.40 20.65
N GLY A 150 29.27 28.71 21.43
CA GLY A 150 28.33 29.35 22.36
C GLY A 150 27.19 30.08 21.66
N LEU A 151 26.22 30.60 22.42
CA LEU A 151 25.10 31.36 21.87
C LEU A 151 25.54 32.76 21.42
N GLY A 152 25.08 33.18 20.24
CA GLY A 152 25.35 34.48 19.64
C GLY A 152 24.44 34.76 18.44
N GLU A 153 24.49 35.97 17.88
CA GLU A 153 23.53 36.44 16.86
C GLU A 153 23.49 35.60 15.57
N ALA A 154 24.60 34.93 15.23
CA ALA A 154 24.68 34.05 14.06
C ALA A 154 24.25 32.61 14.35
N THR A 155 23.87 32.28 15.59
CA THR A 155 23.53 30.91 16.00
C THR A 155 22.27 30.45 15.28
N ALA A 156 22.39 29.36 14.54
CA ALA A 156 21.26 28.81 13.83
C ALA A 156 21.29 27.28 13.81
N TYR A 157 20.11 26.68 13.92
CA TYR A 157 19.90 25.25 13.98
C TYR A 157 19.03 24.79 12.81
N MET A 158 19.48 23.71 12.19
CA MET A 158 18.75 22.93 11.21
C MET A 158 18.11 21.72 11.91
N PRO A 159 16.78 21.56 11.90
CA PRO A 159 16.14 20.34 12.37
C PRO A 159 16.35 19.21 11.35
N VAL A 160 16.64 18.02 11.86
CA VAL A 160 16.89 16.82 11.05
C VAL A 160 16.05 15.66 11.57
N THR A 161 15.41 14.93 10.66
CA THR A 161 14.66 13.70 10.99
C THR A 161 15.31 12.43 10.43
N VAL A 162 15.19 11.34 11.19
CA VAL A 162 15.63 9.99 10.78
C VAL A 162 14.41 9.16 10.42
N THR A 163 14.37 8.65 9.19
CA THR A 163 13.21 7.96 8.64
C THR A 163 13.55 6.61 8.01
N ALA A 164 12.59 5.68 8.00
CA ALA A 164 12.73 4.43 7.26
C ALA A 164 12.71 4.64 5.73
N HIS A 165 12.17 5.78 5.28
CA HIS A 165 11.91 6.03 3.87
C HIS A 165 13.19 6.43 3.11
N THR A 166 13.21 6.12 1.82
CA THR A 166 14.22 6.65 0.90
C THR A 166 13.97 8.14 0.68
N VAL A 167 14.88 8.99 1.19
CA VAL A 167 14.76 10.45 1.19
C VAL A 167 15.21 11.13 -0.11
N ALA A 168 15.92 10.41 -0.99
CA ALA A 168 16.39 10.94 -2.25
C ALA A 168 16.49 9.89 -3.35
N ALA A 169 16.35 10.31 -4.60
CA ALA A 169 16.60 9.49 -5.78
C ALA A 169 17.51 10.21 -6.77
N ARG A 170 18.24 9.46 -7.61
CA ARG A 170 19.03 10.03 -8.70
C ARG A 170 18.13 10.79 -9.67
N LEU A 171 18.59 11.96 -10.11
CA LEU A 171 17.99 12.65 -11.25
C LEU A 171 18.19 11.79 -12.50
N LYS A 172 17.14 11.58 -13.30
CA LYS A 172 17.27 10.89 -14.59
C LYS A 172 18.09 11.78 -15.54
N THR A 173 19.20 11.27 -16.05
CA THR A 173 19.97 11.89 -17.14
C THR A 173 19.10 11.87 -18.41
N GLY A 174 18.67 13.05 -18.88
CA GLY A 174 17.83 13.17 -20.08
C GLY A 174 16.93 14.40 -20.17
N SER A 175 16.80 15.23 -19.13
CA SER A 175 16.05 16.51 -19.18
C SER A 175 16.93 17.72 -19.52
N ALA A 176 18.04 17.52 -20.23
CA ALA A 176 18.78 18.60 -20.85
C ALA A 176 18.20 18.83 -22.25
N THR A 177 17.03 19.45 -22.33
CA THR A 177 16.58 20.06 -23.59
C THR A 177 17.46 21.26 -23.88
N VAL A 178 18.18 21.20 -24.99
CA VAL A 178 18.76 22.35 -25.69
C VAL A 178 17.64 23.38 -25.91
N PRO A 179 17.87 24.68 -25.69
CA PRO A 179 16.83 25.68 -25.88
C PRO A 179 16.54 25.87 -27.38
N GLY A 180 15.39 25.38 -27.85
CA GLY A 180 14.87 25.63 -29.18
C GLY A 180 13.79 24.65 -29.62
N ALA A 181 12.64 25.19 -30.05
CA ALA A 181 11.50 24.56 -30.73
C ALA A 181 10.38 23.89 -29.89
N SER A 182 9.37 24.71 -29.57
CA SER A 182 7.91 24.48 -29.62
C SER A 182 7.23 23.31 -28.88
N GLY A 183 6.35 23.68 -27.92
CA GLY A 183 4.96 23.20 -27.91
C GLY A 183 4.54 22.27 -26.77
N GLY A 184 4.20 22.81 -25.59
CA GLY A 184 3.42 22.09 -24.56
C GLY A 184 3.57 22.68 -23.16
N ASN A 185 2.46 23.05 -22.52
CA ASN A 185 2.35 23.68 -21.18
C ASN A 185 2.80 22.77 -20.03
N GLY A 186 4.07 22.38 -20.00
CA GLY A 186 4.77 21.93 -18.80
C GLY A 186 5.70 23.05 -18.35
N THR A 187 5.53 23.57 -17.13
CA THR A 187 6.46 24.54 -16.54
C THR A 187 7.89 23.97 -16.59
N ALA A 188 8.74 24.61 -17.40
CA ALA A 188 10.14 24.27 -17.58
C ALA A 188 10.84 24.13 -16.21
N GLY A 189 11.59 23.05 -16.02
CA GLY A 189 12.25 22.72 -14.77
C GLY A 189 13.24 23.80 -14.34
N SER A 190 12.96 24.47 -13.23
CA SER A 190 13.86 25.42 -12.59
C SER A 190 15.24 24.78 -12.28
N PRO A 191 16.37 25.48 -12.49
CA PRO A 191 17.73 25.00 -12.19
C PRO A 191 17.99 24.70 -10.71
N ASP A 192 16.98 24.86 -9.85
CA ASP A 192 17.06 24.76 -8.40
C ASP A 192 16.65 23.38 -7.84
N ASN A 193 16.39 22.38 -8.70
CA ASN A 193 15.87 21.07 -8.26
C ASN A 193 16.91 20.11 -7.62
N GLY A 194 18.17 20.54 -7.48
CA GLY A 194 19.21 19.79 -6.77
C GLY A 194 19.03 19.87 -5.25
N VAL A 195 19.54 18.89 -4.52
CA VAL A 195 19.60 18.88 -3.05
C VAL A 195 21.03 19.07 -2.58
N ARG A 196 21.22 19.47 -1.32
CA ARG A 196 22.53 19.41 -0.66
C ARG A 196 22.63 18.14 0.18
N VAL A 197 23.85 17.64 0.36
CA VAL A 197 24.12 16.43 1.14
C VAL A 197 25.33 16.66 2.02
N VAL A 198 25.25 16.15 3.25
CA VAL A 198 26.39 16.04 4.17
C VAL A 198 26.41 14.63 4.72
N ASP A 199 27.61 14.04 4.85
CA ASP A 199 27.74 12.73 5.48
C ASP A 199 27.44 12.84 6.98
N VAL A 200 26.74 11.85 7.55
CA VAL A 200 26.35 11.85 8.97
C VAL A 200 27.55 11.97 9.90
N VAL A 201 28.66 11.33 9.54
CA VAL A 201 29.95 11.43 10.24
C VAL A 201 30.53 12.85 10.26
N ALA A 202 30.06 13.75 9.40
CA ALA A 202 30.50 15.14 9.27
C ALA A 202 29.40 16.14 9.68
N LEU A 203 28.27 15.66 10.20
CA LEU A 203 27.11 16.49 10.51
C LEU A 203 27.46 17.51 11.59
N GLY A 204 27.12 18.77 11.35
CA GLY A 204 27.51 19.89 12.22
C GLY A 204 28.98 20.32 12.07
N LEU A 205 29.85 19.55 11.42
CA LEU A 205 31.26 19.92 11.21
C LEU A 205 31.50 20.48 9.80
N GLY A 206 30.89 19.85 8.79
CA GLY A 206 31.04 20.20 7.38
C GLY A 206 29.84 20.93 6.79
N ALA A 207 30.10 21.76 5.78
CA ALA A 207 29.05 22.41 4.99
C ALA A 207 28.39 21.40 4.02
N PRO A 208 27.06 21.41 3.86
CA PRO A 208 26.38 20.55 2.89
C PRO A 208 26.77 20.88 1.43
N ALA A 209 27.14 19.87 0.65
CA ALA A 209 27.55 20.01 -0.75
C ALA A 209 26.42 19.68 -1.72
N ARG A 210 26.34 20.35 -2.88
CA ARG A 210 25.32 20.05 -3.90
C ARG A 210 25.50 18.63 -4.44
N ALA A 211 24.39 17.90 -4.58
CA ALA A 211 24.37 16.55 -5.14
C ALA A 211 23.32 16.45 -6.28
N PRO A 212 23.58 15.63 -7.32
CA PRO A 212 22.65 15.39 -8.43
C PRO A 212 21.51 14.42 -8.02
N LEU A 213 20.85 14.75 -6.91
CA LEU A 213 19.74 13.98 -6.35
C LEU A 213 18.50 14.86 -6.26
N ARG A 214 17.33 14.22 -6.29
CA ARG A 214 16.03 14.84 -6.03
C ARG A 214 15.48 14.34 -4.70
N HIS A 215 15.05 15.27 -3.84
CA HIS A 215 14.37 14.95 -2.59
C HIS A 215 13.06 14.18 -2.85
N ARG A 216 12.81 13.14 -2.03
CA ARG A 216 11.54 12.42 -1.96
C ARG A 216 10.89 12.73 -0.62
N SER A 217 9.81 13.50 -0.66
CA SER A 217 9.05 13.86 0.54
C SER A 217 8.14 12.71 1.00
N ASN A 218 8.14 12.48 2.30
CA ASN A 218 7.05 11.82 3.03
C ASN A 218 6.36 12.90 3.88
N ALA A 219 5.02 12.93 3.89
CA ALA A 219 4.27 13.98 4.56
C ALA A 219 4.60 14.09 6.07
N GLY A 220 4.65 12.96 6.78
CA GLY A 220 4.93 12.96 8.23
C GLY A 220 6.34 13.42 8.56
N ASP A 221 7.32 12.93 7.81
CA ASP A 221 8.72 13.35 7.98
C ASP A 221 8.87 14.86 7.68
N SER A 222 8.13 15.36 6.68
CA SER A 222 8.18 16.76 6.26
C SER A 222 7.51 17.68 7.29
N TYR A 223 6.37 17.29 7.86
CA TYR A 223 5.72 18.04 8.93
C TYR A 223 6.56 18.09 10.20
N LYS A 224 7.26 17.00 10.53
CA LYS A 224 8.14 16.95 11.71
C LYS A 224 9.24 18.01 11.65
N VAL A 225 10.01 18.05 10.56
CA VAL A 225 11.06 19.06 10.41
C VAL A 225 10.50 20.47 10.19
N ALA A 226 9.34 20.61 9.55
CA ALA A 226 8.70 21.91 9.35
C ALA A 226 8.21 22.52 10.67
N VAL A 227 7.55 21.73 11.54
CA VAL A 227 7.11 22.21 12.86
C VAL A 227 8.31 22.57 13.72
N ALA A 228 9.35 21.72 13.77
CA ALA A 228 10.58 22.03 14.50
C ALA A 228 11.25 23.31 13.98
N HIS A 229 11.25 23.53 12.66
CA HIS A 229 11.78 24.75 12.06
C HIS A 229 10.98 26.00 12.49
N VAL A 230 9.64 25.93 12.50
CA VAL A 230 8.78 27.03 12.97
C VAL A 230 9.04 27.35 14.45
N LEU A 231 9.17 26.33 15.30
CA LEU A 231 9.49 26.49 16.72
C LEU A 231 10.86 27.16 16.91
N LEU A 232 11.87 26.74 16.15
CA LEU A 232 13.20 27.38 16.14
C LEU A 232 13.15 28.83 15.64
N ASP A 233 12.34 29.12 14.63
CA ASP A 233 12.20 30.46 14.07
C ASP A 233 11.59 31.43 15.10
N ARG A 234 10.62 30.96 15.89
CA ARG A 234 10.05 31.70 17.04
C ARG A 234 11.09 31.99 18.12
N LEU A 235 12.06 31.10 18.30
CA LEU A 235 13.20 31.31 19.20
C LEU A 235 14.32 32.19 18.57
N GLY A 236 14.20 32.56 17.29
CA GLY A 236 15.24 33.29 16.56
C GLY A 236 16.46 32.43 16.18
N LEU A 237 16.31 31.10 16.17
CA LEU A 237 17.38 30.11 16.02
C LEU A 237 17.25 29.26 14.74
N ALA A 238 16.32 29.55 13.84
CA ALA A 238 16.15 28.76 12.61
C ALA A 238 17.23 29.07 11.55
N SER A 239 17.80 28.03 10.94
CA SER A 239 18.83 28.17 9.89
C SER A 239 18.29 28.46 8.48
N GLY A 240 16.99 28.36 8.26
CA GLY A 240 16.38 28.36 6.92
C GLY A 240 16.40 27.00 6.21
N ASP A 241 17.07 26.00 6.79
CA ASP A 241 17.25 24.66 6.21
C ASP A 241 16.61 23.57 7.06
N VAL A 242 16.29 22.43 6.42
CA VAL A 242 15.84 21.19 7.08
C VAL A 242 16.56 19.98 6.51
N GLY A 243 16.76 18.94 7.33
CA GLY A 243 17.49 17.73 6.96
C GLY A 243 16.72 16.43 7.09
N PHE A 244 17.08 15.44 6.26
CA PHE A 244 16.49 14.11 6.23
C PHE A 244 17.56 13.03 6.13
N ILE A 245 17.53 12.05 7.03
CA ILE A 245 18.40 10.87 6.99
C ILE A 245 17.51 9.64 6.78
N GLY A 246 17.71 8.91 5.68
CA GLY A 246 16.85 7.79 5.29
C GLY A 246 17.60 6.55 4.83
N GLY A 247 17.03 5.37 5.07
CA GLY A 247 17.65 4.05 4.82
C GLY A 247 17.74 3.60 3.36
N GLY A 248 17.91 4.53 2.41
CA GLY A 248 18.02 4.24 0.97
C GLY A 248 19.29 3.48 0.59
N THR A 249 19.69 3.52 -0.69
CA THR A 249 20.87 2.79 -1.20
C THR A 249 22.21 3.17 -0.56
N ALA A 250 22.28 4.34 0.09
CA ALA A 250 23.45 4.78 0.86
C ALA A 250 23.37 4.40 2.35
N GLY A 251 22.31 3.71 2.78
CA GLY A 251 21.98 3.51 4.21
C GLY A 251 21.79 4.84 4.94
N TYR A 252 21.89 4.81 6.26
CA TYR A 252 21.77 5.97 7.15
C TYR A 252 23.05 6.83 7.22
N SER A 253 23.88 6.82 6.17
CA SER A 253 25.20 7.48 6.17
C SER A 253 25.17 8.95 5.71
N ARG A 254 24.06 9.42 5.14
CA ARG A 254 23.93 10.74 4.53
C ARG A 254 22.69 11.48 5.01
N CYS A 255 22.86 12.77 5.28
CA CYS A 255 21.79 13.72 5.52
C CYS A 255 21.54 14.53 4.24
N VAL A 256 20.31 14.48 3.75
CA VAL A 256 19.82 15.31 2.63
C VAL A 256 19.27 16.60 3.18
N VAL A 257 19.81 17.72 2.74
CA VAL A 257 19.45 19.07 3.17
C VAL A 257 18.71 19.80 2.06
N ILE A 258 17.56 20.38 2.41
CA ILE A 258 16.75 21.23 1.54
C ILE A 258 16.38 22.52 2.29
N PRO A 259 16.08 23.62 1.57
CA PRO A 259 15.56 24.80 2.24
C PRO A 259 14.14 24.53 2.80
N ALA A 260 13.82 25.16 3.92
CA ALA A 260 12.58 24.95 4.66
C ALA A 260 11.33 25.37 3.86
N ASP A 261 11.48 26.34 2.96
CA ASP A 261 10.45 26.80 2.03
C ASP A 261 9.78 25.68 1.20
N ARG A 262 10.46 24.54 1.02
CA ARG A 262 9.91 23.36 0.33
C ARG A 262 8.91 22.56 1.14
N VAL A 263 8.94 22.66 2.48
CA VAL A 263 8.08 21.89 3.38
C VAL A 263 7.04 22.75 4.09
N LEU A 264 7.31 24.05 4.29
CA LEU A 264 6.40 24.98 4.97
C LEU A 264 5.01 25.11 4.31
N PRO A 265 4.87 25.24 2.97
CA PRO A 265 3.55 25.32 2.34
C PRO A 265 2.71 24.04 2.50
N GLY A 266 3.37 22.89 2.71
CA GLY A 266 2.70 21.64 3.05
C GLY A 266 2.16 21.66 4.48
N LEU A 267 2.94 22.19 5.42
CA LEU A 267 2.54 22.36 6.81
C LEU A 267 1.39 23.37 6.94
N GLU A 268 1.44 24.49 6.24
CA GLU A 268 0.37 25.51 6.25
C GLU A 268 -0.97 24.91 5.81
N ARG A 269 -1.00 24.25 4.65
CA ARG A 269 -2.21 23.55 4.18
C ARG A 269 -2.69 22.48 5.16
N ALA A 270 -1.76 21.80 5.84
CA ALA A 270 -2.12 20.85 6.86
C ALA A 270 -2.73 21.56 8.08
N LEU A 271 -2.20 22.68 8.55
CA LEU A 271 -2.78 23.39 9.69
C LEU A 271 -4.15 23.98 9.34
N GLU A 272 -4.35 24.46 8.10
CA GLU A 272 -5.62 25.02 7.64
C GLU A 272 -6.73 23.97 7.43
N ALA A 273 -6.37 22.69 7.25
CA ALA A 273 -7.34 21.64 7.03
C ALA A 273 -8.17 21.37 8.30
N PRO A 274 -9.52 21.45 8.24
CA PRO A 274 -10.36 21.26 9.41
C PRO A 274 -10.27 19.84 9.93
N VAL A 275 -10.39 19.69 11.25
CA VAL A 275 -10.57 18.36 11.86
C VAL A 275 -12.03 17.95 11.70
N PRO A 276 -12.31 16.75 11.15
CA PRO A 276 -13.68 16.29 10.99
C PRO A 276 -14.41 16.20 12.35
N ASP A 277 -15.56 16.87 12.45
CA ASP A 277 -16.50 16.77 13.57
C ASP A 277 -17.13 15.35 13.65
N ARG A 278 -17.16 14.65 12.53
CA ARG A 278 -17.73 13.30 12.35
C ARG A 278 -16.68 12.30 11.88
N PRO A 279 -16.85 10.99 12.15
CA PRO A 279 -15.91 9.99 11.69
C PRO A 279 -15.99 9.89 10.17
N VAL A 280 -14.82 9.79 9.54
CA VAL A 280 -14.69 9.46 8.11
C VAL A 280 -13.74 8.28 8.04
N ARG A 281 -14.14 7.23 7.31
CA ARG A 281 -13.29 6.05 7.14
C ARG A 281 -12.11 6.40 6.24
N VAL A 282 -10.90 6.21 6.74
CA VAL A 282 -9.64 6.40 6.01
C VAL A 282 -8.84 5.09 6.00
N ARG A 283 -7.71 5.05 5.30
CA ARG A 283 -6.91 3.82 5.16
C ARG A 283 -6.35 3.34 6.50
N GLU A 284 -5.99 4.28 7.38
CA GLU A 284 -5.44 4.02 8.72
C GLU A 284 -6.45 3.35 9.66
N CYS A 285 -7.74 3.32 9.31
CA CYS A 285 -8.79 2.74 10.16
C CYS A 285 -8.62 1.23 10.38
N GLU A 286 -7.90 0.49 9.54
CA GLU A 286 -7.75 -0.97 9.66
C GLU A 286 -7.01 -1.40 10.94
N GLY A 287 -5.99 -0.65 11.36
CA GLY A 287 -5.21 -0.89 12.59
C GLY A 287 -5.43 0.17 13.68
N CYS A 288 -6.50 0.95 13.56
CA CYS A 288 -6.79 2.06 14.47
C CYS A 288 -7.42 1.55 15.76
N GLU A 289 -6.94 2.06 16.90
CA GLU A 289 -7.44 1.72 18.23
C GLU A 289 -8.87 2.24 18.49
N PHE A 290 -9.36 3.15 17.66
CA PHE A 290 -10.72 3.69 17.75
C PHE A 290 -11.63 3.21 16.63
N HIS A 291 -11.23 2.17 15.89
CA HIS A 291 -11.99 1.65 14.75
C HIS A 291 -13.44 1.36 15.13
N ASN A 292 -13.66 0.60 16.20
CA ASN A 292 -15.00 0.18 16.63
C ASN A 292 -15.86 1.37 17.08
N HIS A 293 -15.27 2.31 17.82
CA HIS A 293 -15.94 3.54 18.24
C HIS A 293 -16.43 4.35 17.03
N CYS A 294 -15.51 4.70 16.11
CA CYS A 294 -15.86 5.44 14.89
C CYS A 294 -16.84 4.66 14.01
N ARG A 295 -16.68 3.34 13.90
CA ARG A 295 -17.55 2.48 13.09
C ARG A 295 -18.97 2.45 13.62
N SER A 296 -19.14 2.41 14.94
CA SER A 296 -20.48 2.45 15.56
C SER A 296 -21.23 3.72 15.14
N GLU A 297 -20.58 4.88 15.25
CA GLU A 297 -21.15 6.16 14.81
C GLU A 297 -21.46 6.18 13.30
N LEU A 298 -20.57 5.64 12.47
CA LEU A 298 -20.78 5.54 11.02
C LEU A 298 -22.00 4.68 10.68
N VAL A 299 -22.17 3.53 11.37
CA VAL A 299 -23.31 2.62 11.18
C VAL A 299 -24.62 3.27 11.60
N GLU A 300 -24.65 3.90 12.77
CA GLU A 300 -25.82 4.61 13.28
C GLU A 300 -26.32 5.68 12.29
N ARG A 301 -25.39 6.44 11.70
CA ARG A 301 -25.68 7.49 10.72
C ARG A 301 -25.90 6.96 9.31
N ARG A 302 -25.65 5.68 9.05
CA ARG A 302 -25.60 5.08 7.71
C ARG A 302 -24.70 5.87 6.77
N ASP A 303 -23.55 6.30 7.28
CA ASP A 303 -22.62 7.19 6.60
C ASP A 303 -22.03 6.55 5.34
N ILE A 304 -21.86 7.34 4.29
CA ILE A 304 -21.33 6.88 2.99
C ILE A 304 -19.93 6.24 3.11
N SER A 305 -19.14 6.64 4.12
CA SER A 305 -17.78 6.16 4.36
C SER A 305 -17.72 4.68 4.73
N LEU A 306 -18.84 4.07 5.13
CA LEU A 306 -18.92 2.61 5.32
C LEU A 306 -18.57 1.87 4.03
N MET A 307 -19.01 2.39 2.88
CA MET A 307 -18.77 1.84 1.55
C MET A 307 -17.65 2.58 0.80
N LEU A 308 -17.61 3.91 0.89
CA LEU A 308 -16.70 4.78 0.13
C LEU A 308 -15.72 5.52 1.06
N PRO A 309 -14.63 4.86 1.52
CA PRO A 309 -13.64 5.49 2.38
C PRO A 309 -12.84 6.60 1.66
N GLY A 310 -12.39 7.57 2.46
CA GLY A 310 -11.48 8.64 2.07
C GLY A 310 -11.98 9.45 0.87
N ASP A 311 -11.08 9.68 -0.08
CA ASP A 311 -11.32 10.51 -1.26
C ASP A 311 -12.48 10.05 -2.14
N ARG A 312 -12.79 8.74 -2.12
CA ARG A 312 -13.94 8.21 -2.88
C ARG A 312 -15.27 8.73 -2.34
N GLY A 313 -15.39 8.91 -1.03
CA GLY A 313 -16.58 9.49 -0.40
C GLY A 313 -16.57 11.03 -0.43
N SER A 314 -15.39 11.66 -0.42
CA SER A 314 -15.25 13.13 -0.39
C SER A 314 -16.03 13.80 -1.52
N ARG A 315 -15.92 13.30 -2.74
CA ARG A 315 -16.57 13.89 -3.92
C ARG A 315 -18.10 13.83 -3.87
N TRP A 316 -18.65 12.82 -3.21
CA TRP A 316 -20.09 12.73 -2.97
C TRP A 316 -20.53 13.67 -1.85
N ARG A 317 -19.73 13.81 -0.78
CA ARG A 317 -19.98 14.75 0.31
C ARG A 317 -19.93 16.20 -0.15
N ASP A 318 -19.00 16.56 -1.04
CA ASP A 318 -18.90 17.90 -1.63
C ASP A 318 -20.16 18.27 -2.44
N ALA A 319 -20.91 17.25 -2.91
CA ALA A 319 -22.21 17.41 -3.57
C ALA A 319 -23.42 17.22 -2.63
N GLY A 320 -23.20 17.22 -1.32
CA GLY A 320 -24.26 17.10 -0.32
C GLY A 320 -24.78 15.67 -0.07
N ILE A 321 -24.11 14.65 -0.60
CA ILE A 321 -24.48 13.25 -0.39
C ILE A 321 -23.60 12.65 0.72
N GLU A 322 -24.14 12.60 1.94
CA GLU A 322 -23.41 12.19 3.15
C GLU A 322 -23.70 10.73 3.56
N THR A 323 -24.83 10.17 3.16
CA THR A 323 -25.32 8.87 3.65
C THR A 323 -25.51 7.85 2.53
N LEU A 324 -25.44 6.56 2.86
CA LEU A 324 -25.71 5.47 1.93
C LEU A 324 -27.14 5.51 1.36
N PRO A 325 -28.21 5.81 2.13
CA PRO A 325 -29.55 5.97 1.57
C PRO A 325 -29.66 7.11 0.54
N GLN A 326 -29.03 8.26 0.81
CA GLN A 326 -28.99 9.37 -0.17
C GLN A 326 -28.29 8.95 -1.47
N LEU A 327 -27.15 8.25 -1.35
CA LEU A 327 -26.43 7.74 -2.52
C LEU A 327 -27.25 6.67 -3.27
N ALA A 328 -27.91 5.76 -2.55
CA ALA A 328 -28.73 4.70 -3.13
C ALA A 328 -29.94 5.25 -3.90
N ALA A 329 -30.58 6.32 -3.42
CA ALA A 329 -31.69 6.98 -4.10
C ALA A 329 -31.33 7.51 -5.50
N LEU A 330 -30.04 7.75 -5.77
CA LEU A 330 -29.57 8.15 -7.10
C LEU A 330 -29.50 6.98 -8.10
N ALA A 331 -29.58 5.72 -7.64
CA ALA A 331 -29.57 4.56 -8.52
C ALA A 331 -30.81 4.53 -9.45
N GLU A 332 -31.94 5.06 -8.98
CA GLU A 332 -33.18 5.15 -9.74
C GLU A 332 -33.25 6.39 -10.63
N ARG A 333 -32.39 7.40 -10.36
CA ARG A 333 -32.39 8.71 -11.02
C ARG A 333 -30.99 9.05 -11.56
N PRO A 334 -30.45 8.25 -12.50
CA PRO A 334 -29.07 8.38 -12.95
C PRO A 334 -28.76 9.72 -13.65
N HIS A 335 -29.77 10.46 -14.12
CA HIS A 335 -29.59 11.80 -14.68
C HIS A 335 -29.18 12.82 -13.61
N GLU A 336 -29.70 12.71 -12.39
CA GLU A 336 -29.36 13.62 -11.29
C GLU A 336 -27.91 13.44 -10.80
N VAL A 337 -27.31 12.26 -11.03
CA VAL A 337 -25.87 12.04 -10.78
C VAL A 337 -25.02 12.94 -11.68
N VAL A 338 -25.45 13.16 -12.93
CA VAL A 338 -24.75 13.98 -13.92
C VAL A 338 -24.78 15.46 -13.54
N ASP A 339 -25.89 15.89 -12.94
CA ASP A 339 -26.09 17.28 -12.50
C ASP A 339 -25.41 17.56 -11.14
N ALA A 340 -25.39 16.58 -10.24
CA ALA A 340 -24.83 16.73 -8.88
C ALA A 340 -23.30 16.73 -8.84
N VAL A 341 -22.63 15.96 -9.71
CA VAL A 341 -21.16 15.83 -9.69
C VAL A 341 -20.63 15.68 -11.12
N PRO A 342 -19.53 16.36 -11.51
CA PRO A 342 -18.89 16.08 -12.79
C PRO A 342 -18.63 14.59 -12.94
N VAL A 343 -19.13 14.00 -14.02
CA VAL A 343 -19.20 12.54 -14.12
C VAL A 343 -17.82 11.87 -14.23
N THR A 344 -16.79 12.63 -14.59
CA THR A 344 -15.38 12.21 -14.55
C THR A 344 -14.81 12.17 -13.13
N ALA A 345 -15.50 12.79 -12.16
CA ALA A 345 -15.08 12.87 -10.78
C ALA A 345 -15.67 11.74 -9.91
N VAL A 346 -16.74 11.03 -10.29
CA VAL A 346 -17.30 9.95 -9.45
C VAL A 346 -17.49 8.64 -10.20
N ASP A 347 -17.42 7.53 -9.45
CA ASP A 347 -17.76 6.23 -9.99
C ASP A 347 -19.28 6.09 -10.12
N ARG A 348 -19.75 5.95 -11.36
CA ARG A 348 -21.18 5.82 -11.72
C ARG A 348 -21.84 4.57 -11.14
N GLU A 349 -21.06 3.60 -10.68
CA GLU A 349 -21.59 2.38 -10.08
C GLU A 349 -21.89 2.55 -8.59
N SER A 350 -21.41 3.64 -7.97
CA SER A 350 -21.58 3.91 -6.53
C SER A 350 -23.05 3.92 -6.07
N PRO A 351 -24.00 4.56 -6.77
CA PRO A 351 -25.41 4.52 -6.37
C PRO A 351 -25.99 3.10 -6.33
N ALA A 352 -25.78 2.32 -7.38
CA ALA A 352 -26.25 0.93 -7.45
C ALA A 352 -25.58 0.06 -6.38
N LEU A 353 -24.29 0.25 -6.14
CA LEU A 353 -23.56 -0.43 -5.08
C LEU A 353 -24.08 -0.04 -3.69
N ALA A 354 -24.46 1.22 -3.45
CA ALA A 354 -25.07 1.64 -2.19
C ALA A 354 -26.43 0.97 -1.97
N ALA A 355 -27.27 0.90 -3.01
CA ALA A 355 -28.55 0.19 -2.95
C ALA A 355 -28.35 -1.31 -2.66
N ALA A 356 -27.42 -1.97 -3.35
CA ALA A 356 -27.04 -3.35 -3.08
C ALA A 356 -26.50 -3.55 -1.66
N TRP A 357 -25.66 -2.63 -1.17
CA TRP A 357 -25.11 -2.70 0.19
C TRP A 357 -26.22 -2.67 1.24
N LEU A 358 -27.20 -1.77 1.09
CA LEU A 358 -28.35 -1.66 1.99
C LEU A 358 -29.22 -2.93 1.96
N ALA A 359 -29.30 -3.60 0.81
CA ALA A 359 -30.01 -4.87 0.63
C ALA A 359 -29.20 -6.11 1.04
N GLY A 360 -27.97 -5.95 1.55
CA GLY A 360 -27.08 -7.07 1.90
C GLY A 360 -26.52 -7.83 0.69
N VAL A 361 -26.55 -7.24 -0.50
CA VAL A 361 -26.04 -7.81 -1.75
C VAL A 361 -24.57 -7.41 -1.94
N GLY A 362 -23.68 -8.41 -1.97
CA GLY A 362 -22.24 -8.20 -2.09
C GLY A 362 -21.74 -7.92 -3.51
N TYR A 363 -22.47 -8.37 -4.53
CA TYR A 363 -22.03 -8.38 -5.92
C TYR A 363 -23.15 -8.02 -6.88
N LEU A 364 -22.80 -7.23 -7.89
CA LEU A 364 -23.66 -6.85 -9.00
C LEU A 364 -22.97 -7.17 -10.33
N ARG A 365 -23.73 -7.70 -11.29
CA ARG A 365 -23.26 -8.09 -12.61
C ARG A 365 -23.41 -6.92 -13.58
N ARG A 366 -22.30 -6.49 -14.18
CA ARG A 366 -22.31 -5.47 -15.24
C ARG A 366 -23.00 -5.99 -16.51
N PRO A 367 -23.53 -5.10 -17.36
CA PRO A 367 -24.18 -5.49 -18.61
C PRO A 367 -23.32 -6.43 -19.45
N LEU A 368 -23.88 -7.59 -19.83
CA LEU A 368 -23.17 -8.68 -20.50
C LEU A 368 -22.33 -8.20 -21.69
N LYS A 369 -22.92 -7.36 -22.56
CA LYS A 369 -22.25 -6.80 -23.76
C LYS A 369 -20.92 -6.10 -23.49
N ARG A 370 -20.66 -5.64 -22.26
CA ARG A 370 -19.40 -4.96 -21.89
C ARG A 370 -18.23 -5.91 -21.70
N TRP A 371 -18.49 -7.18 -21.43
CA TRP A 371 -17.44 -8.11 -20.98
C TRP A 371 -17.57 -9.53 -21.55
N ILE A 372 -18.78 -9.99 -21.90
CA ILE A 372 -18.98 -11.34 -22.42
C ILE A 372 -18.34 -11.52 -23.80
N THR A 373 -18.11 -10.46 -24.57
CA THR A 373 -17.54 -10.52 -25.92
C THR A 373 -16.01 -10.55 -25.94
N ARG A 374 -15.38 -10.47 -24.77
CA ARG A 374 -13.92 -10.35 -24.64
C ARG A 374 -13.20 -11.62 -25.09
N PRO A 375 -12.30 -11.56 -26.10
CA PRO A 375 -11.63 -12.75 -26.60
C PRO A 375 -10.84 -13.50 -25.53
N GLU A 376 -10.33 -12.82 -24.50
CA GLU A 376 -9.57 -13.44 -23.42
C GLU A 376 -10.41 -14.41 -22.58
N LEU A 377 -11.75 -14.24 -22.55
CA LEU A 377 -12.66 -15.19 -21.92
C LEU A 377 -12.87 -16.44 -22.79
N TRP A 378 -12.70 -16.32 -24.10
CA TRP A 378 -12.99 -17.34 -25.13
C TRP A 378 -11.72 -17.86 -25.79
N CYS A 379 -10.64 -17.99 -25.04
CA CYS A 379 -9.38 -18.55 -25.52
C CYS A 379 -8.73 -17.81 -26.72
N GLY A 380 -9.12 -16.55 -26.96
CA GLY A 380 -8.72 -15.75 -28.11
C GLY A 380 -9.70 -15.76 -29.29
N HIS A 381 -10.73 -16.59 -29.25
CA HIS A 381 -11.72 -16.65 -30.31
C HIS A 381 -12.64 -15.43 -30.24
N SER A 382 -13.05 -14.93 -31.40
CA SER A 382 -14.08 -13.91 -31.48
C SER A 382 -15.41 -14.47 -30.99
N PHE A 383 -16.04 -13.78 -30.04
CA PHE A 383 -17.30 -14.21 -29.47
C PHE A 383 -18.41 -14.30 -30.53
N ARG A 384 -19.17 -15.39 -30.51
CA ARG A 384 -20.38 -15.60 -31.31
C ARG A 384 -21.46 -16.16 -30.41
N MET A 385 -22.61 -15.49 -30.36
CA MET A 385 -23.78 -16.06 -29.69
C MET A 385 -24.31 -17.22 -30.54
N PRO A 386 -24.52 -18.41 -29.94
CA PRO A 386 -25.22 -19.49 -30.61
C PRO A 386 -26.68 -19.11 -30.92
N ASP A 387 -27.22 -19.60 -32.04
CA ASP A 387 -28.63 -19.39 -32.42
C ASP A 387 -29.61 -20.04 -31.43
N HIS A 388 -29.17 -21.13 -30.78
CA HIS A 388 -29.90 -21.81 -29.71
C HIS A 388 -28.90 -22.23 -28.61
N LEU A 389 -29.30 -22.06 -27.35
CA LEU A 389 -28.55 -22.50 -26.17
C LEU A 389 -29.54 -23.18 -25.22
N GLY A 390 -29.30 -24.44 -24.89
CA GLY A 390 -30.05 -25.14 -23.84
C GLY A 390 -29.71 -24.57 -22.46
N ASP A 391 -30.59 -24.80 -21.48
CA ASP A 391 -30.34 -24.37 -20.10
C ASP A 391 -29.05 -24.99 -19.55
N GLY A 392 -28.10 -24.13 -19.15
CA GLY A 392 -26.82 -24.55 -18.58
C GLY A 392 -25.76 -24.99 -19.59
N GLU A 393 -26.06 -24.98 -20.90
CA GLU A 393 -25.07 -25.22 -21.94
C GLU A 393 -24.04 -24.08 -21.98
N LEU A 394 -22.78 -24.45 -22.22
CA LEU A 394 -21.72 -23.47 -22.36
C LEU A 394 -21.80 -22.84 -23.76
N PRO A 395 -21.92 -21.51 -23.86
CA PRO A 395 -21.80 -20.85 -25.16
C PRO A 395 -20.46 -21.19 -25.79
N MET A 396 -20.43 -21.29 -27.12
CA MET A 396 -19.20 -21.51 -27.89
C MET A 396 -18.39 -22.77 -27.54
N ALA A 397 -19.02 -23.78 -26.92
CA ALA A 397 -18.33 -25.00 -26.51
C ALA A 397 -17.57 -25.69 -27.67
N ARG A 398 -18.14 -25.64 -28.87
CA ARG A 398 -17.52 -26.20 -30.07
C ARG A 398 -16.30 -25.38 -30.51
N GLU A 399 -16.43 -24.05 -30.53
CA GLU A 399 -15.41 -23.13 -31.00
C GLU A 399 -14.18 -23.12 -30.11
N ILE A 400 -14.35 -23.26 -28.79
CA ILE A 400 -13.23 -23.33 -27.84
C ILE A 400 -12.70 -24.76 -27.65
N GLY A 401 -13.28 -25.76 -28.33
CA GLY A 401 -12.90 -27.16 -28.19
C GLY A 401 -11.47 -27.46 -28.67
N ASP A 402 -10.90 -26.59 -29.51
CA ASP A 402 -9.49 -26.65 -29.92
C ASP A 402 -8.54 -26.00 -28.91
N ALA A 403 -9.04 -25.31 -27.88
CA ALA A 403 -8.19 -24.63 -26.93
C ALA A 403 -7.45 -25.60 -26.00
N VAL A 404 -6.20 -25.26 -25.69
CA VAL A 404 -5.40 -25.83 -24.59
C VAL A 404 -5.35 -24.76 -23.51
N GLU A 405 -6.16 -24.93 -22.47
CA GLU A 405 -6.22 -24.04 -21.31
C GLU A 405 -5.37 -24.62 -20.18
N ILE A 406 -4.43 -23.83 -19.67
CA ILE A 406 -3.60 -24.17 -18.51
C ILE A 406 -3.84 -23.14 -17.41
N ASP A 407 -4.32 -23.57 -16.25
CA ASP A 407 -4.38 -22.75 -15.05
C ASP A 407 -3.07 -22.86 -14.28
N VAL A 408 -2.58 -21.74 -13.76
CA VAL A 408 -1.30 -21.62 -13.07
C VAL A 408 -1.49 -20.85 -11.78
N ASP A 409 -0.87 -21.36 -10.72
CA ASP A 409 -0.74 -20.69 -9.43
C ASP A 409 0.63 -21.01 -8.79
N MET A 410 1.01 -20.26 -7.75
CA MET A 410 2.32 -20.39 -7.10
C MET A 410 2.27 -20.07 -5.61
N GLU A 411 3.16 -20.71 -4.85
CA GLU A 411 3.38 -20.41 -3.43
C GLU A 411 4.80 -19.88 -3.20
N ALA A 412 4.89 -18.85 -2.36
CA ALA A 412 6.16 -18.18 -2.05
C ALA A 412 6.34 -17.91 -0.56
N HIS A 413 7.57 -18.12 -0.09
CA HIS A 413 8.01 -17.70 1.23
C HIS A 413 8.63 -16.29 1.16
N PRO A 414 8.29 -15.34 2.06
CA PRO A 414 8.67 -13.92 1.94
C PRO A 414 10.16 -13.63 1.76
N THR A 415 11.04 -14.45 2.35
CA THR A 415 12.49 -14.24 2.30
C THR A 415 13.21 -15.18 1.33
N ARG A 416 12.62 -16.33 1.00
CA ARG A 416 13.26 -17.39 0.21
C ARG A 416 12.86 -17.33 -1.27
N GLY A 417 11.60 -17.01 -1.53
CA GLY A 417 11.00 -17.09 -2.86
C GLY A 417 10.08 -18.28 -3.04
N THR A 418 9.81 -18.62 -4.30
CA THR A 418 8.83 -19.67 -4.62
C THR A 418 9.35 -21.02 -4.18
N PHE A 419 8.43 -21.84 -3.69
CA PHE A 419 8.69 -23.25 -3.37
C PHE A 419 7.74 -24.20 -4.09
N LEU A 420 6.69 -23.67 -4.73
CA LEU A 420 5.74 -24.46 -5.49
C LEU A 420 5.18 -23.62 -6.64
N TRP A 421 5.23 -24.18 -7.84
CA TRP A 421 4.42 -23.75 -8.98
C TRP A 421 3.49 -24.90 -9.35
N GLY A 422 2.20 -24.61 -9.47
CA GLY A 422 1.17 -25.56 -9.87
C GLY A 422 0.64 -25.29 -11.25
N THR A 423 0.27 -26.35 -11.96
CA THR A 423 -0.48 -26.23 -13.21
C THR A 423 -1.66 -27.19 -13.25
N PHE A 424 -2.78 -26.75 -13.81
CA PHE A 424 -3.94 -27.60 -14.12
C PHE A 424 -4.31 -27.46 -15.59
N ASP A 425 -4.37 -28.59 -16.31
CA ASP A 425 -4.59 -28.61 -17.77
C ASP A 425 -6.03 -28.96 -18.17
N GLY A 426 -6.97 -28.85 -17.23
CA GLY A 426 -8.35 -29.30 -17.39
C GLY A 426 -8.57 -30.79 -17.03
N THR A 427 -7.50 -31.59 -16.95
CA THR A 427 -7.59 -33.03 -16.63
C THR A 427 -6.84 -33.41 -15.36
N GLY A 428 -5.69 -32.80 -15.10
CA GLY A 428 -4.86 -33.14 -13.96
C GLY A 428 -4.00 -31.99 -13.47
N TYR A 429 -3.76 -31.98 -12.17
CA TYR A 429 -2.83 -31.05 -11.52
C TYR A 429 -1.40 -31.58 -11.58
N ARG A 430 -0.44 -30.68 -11.80
CA ARG A 430 1.00 -30.97 -11.84
C ARG A 430 1.77 -29.96 -10.97
N PRO A 431 2.43 -30.42 -9.89
CA PRO A 431 3.28 -29.56 -9.08
C PRO A 431 4.73 -29.52 -9.59
N PHE A 432 5.37 -28.37 -9.42
CA PHE A 432 6.80 -28.13 -9.57
C PHE A 432 7.33 -27.56 -8.25
N THR A 433 7.92 -28.44 -7.43
CA THR A 433 8.23 -28.16 -6.03
C THR A 433 9.72 -27.97 -5.78
N ASP A 434 10.03 -27.13 -4.81
CA ASP A 434 11.32 -27.05 -4.16
C ASP A 434 11.12 -26.87 -2.65
N PHE A 435 11.16 -27.99 -1.93
CA PHE A 435 11.12 -28.04 -0.46
C PHE A 435 12.51 -28.21 0.17
N SER A 436 13.56 -27.75 -0.51
CA SER A 436 14.91 -27.67 0.08
C SER A 436 15.00 -26.49 1.07
N ARG A 437 15.92 -26.55 2.03
CA ARG A 437 16.10 -25.45 2.99
C ARG A 437 16.63 -24.18 2.33
N ASP A 438 17.66 -24.32 1.51
CA ASP A 438 18.43 -23.19 0.99
C ASP A 438 17.92 -22.68 -0.38
N GLY A 439 16.99 -23.40 -1.01
CA GLY A 439 16.54 -23.12 -2.37
C GLY A 439 17.33 -23.90 -3.42
N ASP A 440 16.65 -24.30 -4.50
CA ASP A 440 17.24 -25.02 -5.64
C ASP A 440 17.88 -24.11 -6.69
N GLY A 441 18.06 -22.83 -6.36
CA GLY A 441 18.58 -21.83 -7.29
C GLY A 441 17.68 -21.56 -8.50
N GLY A 442 16.40 -21.98 -8.49
CA GLY A 442 15.43 -21.75 -9.55
C GLY A 442 15.12 -22.96 -10.45
N GLU A 443 15.65 -24.15 -10.15
CA GLU A 443 15.43 -25.34 -10.97
C GLU A 443 13.94 -25.68 -11.14
N HIS A 444 13.14 -25.64 -10.07
CA HIS A 444 11.70 -25.89 -10.11
C HIS A 444 10.96 -24.93 -11.05
N VAL A 445 11.37 -23.65 -11.08
CA VAL A 445 10.81 -22.64 -11.98
C VAL A 445 11.23 -22.90 -13.43
N ALA A 446 12.47 -23.31 -13.68
CA ALA A 446 12.93 -23.71 -15.01
C ALA A 446 12.16 -24.94 -15.52
N ARG A 447 11.93 -25.95 -14.68
CA ARG A 447 11.11 -27.14 -15.01
C ARG A 447 9.67 -26.75 -15.37
N TYR A 448 9.06 -25.89 -14.56
CA TYR A 448 7.73 -25.34 -14.83
C TYR A 448 7.69 -24.62 -16.19
N TRP A 449 8.64 -23.72 -16.43
CA TRP A 449 8.70 -22.95 -17.67
C TRP A 449 8.89 -23.83 -18.91
N CYS A 450 9.87 -24.74 -18.88
CA CYS A 450 10.12 -25.68 -19.97
C CYS A 450 8.88 -26.51 -20.28
N TRP A 451 8.19 -27.02 -19.25
CA TRP A 451 6.94 -27.76 -19.43
C TRP A 451 5.84 -26.90 -20.07
N LEU A 452 5.62 -25.68 -19.57
CA LEU A 452 4.59 -24.77 -20.09
C LEU A 452 4.85 -24.41 -21.56
N MET A 453 6.10 -24.08 -21.90
CA MET A 453 6.48 -23.75 -23.27
C MET A 453 6.38 -24.97 -24.20
N ALA A 454 6.66 -26.17 -23.70
CA ALA A 454 6.43 -27.40 -24.46
C ALA A 454 4.93 -27.65 -24.73
N ARG A 455 4.03 -27.34 -23.78
CA ARG A 455 2.56 -27.37 -24.01
C ARG A 455 2.13 -26.33 -25.03
N ARG A 456 2.63 -25.11 -24.91
CA ARG A 456 2.39 -24.03 -25.88
C ARG A 456 2.81 -24.42 -27.29
N GLN A 457 4.00 -24.99 -27.44
CA GLN A 457 4.51 -25.42 -28.75
C GLN A 457 3.71 -26.60 -29.31
N ALA A 458 3.36 -27.57 -28.47
CA ALA A 458 2.55 -28.72 -28.89
C ALA A 458 1.15 -28.32 -29.39
N ALA A 459 0.52 -27.36 -28.71
CA ALA A 459 -0.76 -26.80 -29.14
C ALA A 459 -0.63 -26.16 -30.54
N ARG A 460 0.37 -25.29 -30.73
CA ARG A 460 0.64 -24.63 -32.03
C ARG A 460 0.93 -25.62 -33.15
N ASN A 461 1.75 -26.64 -32.88
CA ASN A 461 2.06 -27.70 -33.85
C ASN A 461 0.82 -28.49 -34.26
N SER A 462 -0.19 -28.56 -33.38
CA SER A 462 -1.47 -29.24 -33.64
C SER A 462 -2.54 -28.30 -34.19
N GLY A 463 -2.20 -27.06 -34.54
CA GLY A 463 -3.16 -26.04 -35.00
C GLY A 463 -4.15 -25.57 -33.93
N ARG A 464 -3.89 -25.86 -32.66
CA ARG A 464 -4.72 -25.52 -31.50
C ARG A 464 -4.29 -24.19 -30.87
N VAL A 465 -5.23 -23.48 -30.26
CA VAL A 465 -4.90 -22.27 -29.50
C VAL A 465 -4.41 -22.63 -28.10
N PHE A 466 -3.45 -21.86 -27.58
CA PHE A 466 -2.92 -22.04 -26.23
C PHE A 466 -3.26 -20.85 -25.35
N ARG A 467 -3.72 -21.09 -24.12
CA ARG A 467 -3.89 -20.07 -23.09
C ARG A 467 -3.42 -20.54 -21.73
N ALA A 468 -2.70 -19.67 -21.05
CA ALA A 468 -2.34 -19.83 -19.66
C ALA A 468 -3.07 -18.77 -18.82
N TYR A 469 -3.72 -19.20 -17.75
CA TYR A 469 -4.53 -18.37 -16.87
C TYR A 469 -3.93 -18.38 -15.48
N CYS A 470 -3.85 -17.20 -14.86
CA CYS A 470 -3.63 -17.07 -13.43
C CYS A 470 -4.76 -16.21 -12.86
N TYR A 471 -5.05 -16.35 -11.56
CA TYR A 471 -6.09 -15.51 -10.99
C TYR A 471 -5.67 -14.05 -10.97
N SER A 472 -4.47 -13.73 -10.49
CA SER A 472 -3.99 -12.35 -10.41
C SER A 472 -2.48 -12.27 -10.66
N GLN A 473 -2.11 -12.02 -11.91
CA GLN A 473 -0.74 -12.07 -12.47
C GLN A 473 0.37 -11.28 -11.72
N GLN A 474 0.07 -10.43 -10.74
CA GLN A 474 1.08 -9.58 -10.10
C GLN A 474 2.17 -10.41 -9.40
N GLY A 475 1.78 -11.46 -8.68
CA GLY A 475 2.72 -12.31 -7.93
C GLY A 475 3.56 -13.18 -8.86
N GLU A 476 2.89 -13.89 -9.76
CA GLU A 476 3.46 -14.78 -10.75
C GLU A 476 4.45 -14.02 -11.65
N ASN A 477 4.05 -12.85 -12.16
CA ASN A 477 4.91 -12.01 -12.98
C ASN A 477 6.14 -11.52 -12.21
N HIS A 478 5.98 -11.14 -10.94
CA HIS A 478 7.09 -10.68 -10.10
C HIS A 478 8.13 -11.78 -9.92
N TRP A 479 7.69 -12.98 -9.56
CA TRP A 479 8.60 -14.08 -9.29
C TRP A 479 9.24 -14.65 -10.56
N MET A 480 8.48 -14.85 -11.64
CA MET A 480 9.06 -15.27 -12.93
C MET A 480 10.15 -14.31 -13.40
N ARG A 481 9.93 -12.99 -13.34
CA ARG A 481 10.95 -11.99 -13.68
C ARG A 481 12.14 -12.03 -12.73
N SER A 482 11.90 -12.25 -11.43
CA SER A 482 12.97 -12.32 -10.43
C SER A 482 13.89 -13.51 -10.68
N TYR A 483 13.35 -14.70 -10.96
CA TYR A 483 14.16 -15.89 -11.30
C TYR A 483 14.86 -15.73 -12.65
N ALA A 484 14.17 -15.25 -13.69
CA ALA A 484 14.78 -15.03 -15.00
C ALA A 484 15.89 -13.96 -14.98
N SER A 485 15.76 -12.93 -14.14
CA SER A 485 16.81 -11.93 -13.96
C SER A 485 18.02 -12.47 -13.20
N ARG A 486 17.84 -13.43 -12.29
CA ARG A 486 18.93 -13.98 -11.46
C ARG A 486 19.64 -15.15 -12.12
N TYR A 487 18.90 -15.98 -12.85
CA TYR A 487 19.38 -17.28 -13.35
C TYR A 487 19.14 -17.49 -14.84
N GLY A 488 18.68 -16.48 -15.59
CA GLY A 488 18.35 -16.63 -17.02
C GLY A 488 19.52 -17.19 -17.84
N GLY A 489 19.22 -18.20 -18.66
CA GLY A 489 20.22 -18.93 -19.46
C GLY A 489 20.95 -20.05 -18.71
N ARG A 490 20.73 -20.20 -17.40
CA ARG A 490 21.29 -21.32 -16.63
C ARG A 490 20.60 -22.63 -16.99
N GLU A 491 21.39 -23.62 -17.39
CA GLU A 491 20.96 -25.00 -17.55
C GLU A 491 21.16 -25.77 -16.24
N TYR A 492 20.14 -26.52 -15.81
CA TYR A 492 20.17 -27.34 -14.59
C TYR A 492 20.42 -28.81 -14.93
N THR A 493 19.65 -29.32 -15.90
CA THR A 493 19.79 -30.65 -16.48
C THR A 493 19.54 -30.55 -17.98
N PRO A 494 19.99 -31.52 -18.80
CA PRO A 494 19.79 -31.47 -20.24
C PRO A 494 18.33 -31.14 -20.64
N GLY A 495 18.14 -30.01 -21.30
CA GLY A 495 16.82 -29.54 -21.76
C GLY A 495 15.97 -28.77 -20.73
N ILE A 496 16.48 -28.56 -19.50
CA ILE A 496 15.86 -27.71 -18.47
C ILE A 496 16.72 -26.47 -18.28
N VAL A 497 16.27 -25.37 -18.88
CA VAL A 497 16.98 -24.09 -18.91
C VAL A 497 16.07 -23.00 -18.35
N MET A 498 16.59 -22.17 -17.44
CA MET A 498 15.87 -21.00 -16.97
C MET A 498 15.70 -20.00 -18.13
N PRO A 499 14.47 -19.51 -18.41
CA PRO A 499 14.28 -18.48 -19.42
C PRO A 499 15.04 -17.21 -19.11
N THR A 500 15.45 -16.53 -20.17
CA THR A 500 15.93 -15.15 -20.08
C THR A 500 14.80 -14.20 -19.69
N LEU A 501 15.16 -13.06 -19.11
CA LEU A 501 14.19 -12.01 -18.77
C LEU A 501 13.42 -11.51 -20.01
N ALA A 502 14.05 -11.53 -21.19
CA ALA A 502 13.41 -11.16 -22.44
C ALA A 502 12.30 -12.14 -22.85
N GLU A 503 12.56 -13.46 -22.77
CA GLU A 503 11.57 -14.49 -23.07
C GLU A 503 10.38 -14.44 -22.11
N VAL A 504 10.66 -14.27 -20.80
CA VAL A 504 9.60 -14.08 -19.80
C VAL A 504 8.74 -12.87 -20.13
N ASN A 505 9.36 -11.71 -20.39
CA ASN A 505 8.60 -10.50 -20.70
C ASN A 505 7.80 -10.62 -22.00
N ALA A 506 8.34 -11.28 -23.02
CA ALA A 506 7.64 -11.53 -24.27
C ALA A 506 6.40 -12.42 -24.08
N PHE A 507 6.51 -13.49 -23.27
CA PHE A 507 5.37 -14.34 -22.96
C PHE A 507 4.31 -13.64 -22.11
N LEU A 508 4.73 -12.94 -21.04
CA LEU A 508 3.82 -12.22 -20.14
C LEU A 508 3.08 -11.05 -20.82
N ALA A 509 3.67 -10.48 -21.88
CA ALA A 509 3.03 -9.43 -22.69
C ALA A 509 2.14 -9.99 -23.80
N SER A 510 2.17 -11.31 -24.04
CA SER A 510 1.38 -11.95 -25.09
C SER A 510 -0.10 -12.09 -24.68
N PRO A 511 -1.04 -12.18 -25.65
CA PRO A 511 -2.45 -12.47 -25.35
C PRO A 511 -2.68 -13.89 -24.83
N GLU A 512 -1.63 -14.72 -24.75
CA GLU A 512 -1.71 -16.09 -24.25
C GLU A 512 -1.62 -16.18 -22.73
N TRP A 513 -1.12 -15.14 -22.05
CA TRP A 513 -1.10 -15.03 -20.58
C TRP A 513 -2.26 -14.15 -20.11
N VAL A 514 -3.24 -14.76 -19.44
CA VAL A 514 -4.52 -14.12 -19.14
C VAL A 514 -4.75 -13.99 -17.64
N ASP A 515 -5.12 -12.78 -17.24
CA ASP A 515 -5.48 -12.40 -15.88
C ASP A 515 -6.99 -12.59 -15.65
N VAL A 516 -7.37 -13.63 -14.90
CA VAL A 516 -8.78 -13.94 -14.63
C VAL A 516 -9.42 -12.89 -13.71
N PHE A 517 -8.67 -12.29 -12.79
CA PHE A 517 -9.15 -11.20 -11.95
C PHE A 517 -9.52 -9.97 -12.79
N ALA A 518 -8.80 -9.70 -13.88
CA ALA A 518 -9.21 -8.66 -14.83
C ALA A 518 -10.56 -8.97 -15.51
N LEU A 519 -10.82 -10.24 -15.86
CA LEU A 519 -12.13 -10.67 -16.40
C LEU A 519 -13.25 -10.50 -15.36
N VAL A 520 -13.02 -10.96 -14.13
CA VAL A 520 -13.94 -10.79 -13.00
C VAL A 520 -14.22 -9.32 -12.73
N ARG A 521 -13.18 -8.48 -12.67
CA ARG A 521 -13.30 -7.04 -12.45
C ARG A 521 -14.05 -6.35 -13.58
N ASN A 522 -14.05 -6.86 -14.81
CA ASN A 522 -14.89 -6.34 -15.89
C ASN A 522 -16.35 -6.78 -15.74
N ALA A 523 -16.58 -8.02 -15.30
CA ALA A 523 -17.92 -8.60 -15.17
C ALA A 523 -18.69 -8.12 -13.92
N LEU A 524 -18.01 -7.85 -12.80
CA LEU A 524 -18.62 -7.62 -11.49
C LEU A 524 -18.27 -6.27 -10.89
N ALA A 525 -19.29 -5.59 -10.36
CA ALA A 525 -19.15 -4.52 -9.37
C ALA A 525 -19.41 -5.13 -7.97
N ALA A 526 -18.65 -4.74 -6.95
CA ALA A 526 -18.74 -5.43 -5.65
C ALA A 526 -18.56 -4.49 -4.45
N ASN A 527 -19.33 -4.78 -3.39
CA ASN A 527 -19.13 -4.28 -2.03
C ASN A 527 -18.31 -5.24 -1.17
N ALA A 528 -18.05 -6.45 -1.68
CA ALA A 528 -17.28 -7.50 -1.05
C ALA A 528 -15.97 -7.77 -1.82
N SER A 529 -15.14 -8.67 -1.28
CA SER A 529 -13.87 -9.04 -1.91
C SER A 529 -14.08 -9.65 -3.29
N LEU A 530 -13.28 -9.23 -4.27
CA LEU A 530 -13.13 -9.87 -5.57
C LEU A 530 -11.96 -10.87 -5.58
N GLY A 531 -11.45 -11.28 -4.42
CA GLY A 531 -10.41 -12.31 -4.31
C GLY A 531 -10.90 -13.70 -4.75
N LEU A 532 -9.97 -14.59 -5.09
CA LEU A 532 -10.26 -15.91 -5.68
C LEU A 532 -11.28 -16.69 -4.85
N LYS A 533 -11.04 -16.84 -3.55
CA LYS A 533 -11.92 -17.60 -2.64
C LYS A 533 -13.38 -17.09 -2.66
N ALA A 534 -13.56 -15.77 -2.70
CA ALA A 534 -14.89 -15.16 -2.68
C ALA A 534 -15.64 -15.36 -4.01
N VAL A 535 -14.95 -15.19 -5.14
CA VAL A 535 -15.55 -15.31 -6.48
C VAL A 535 -15.74 -16.77 -6.88
N ALA A 536 -14.81 -17.65 -6.50
CA ALA A 536 -14.93 -19.10 -6.70
C ALA A 536 -16.16 -19.67 -5.97
N ALA A 537 -16.48 -19.16 -4.78
CA ALA A 537 -17.71 -19.53 -4.09
C ALA A 537 -18.98 -19.13 -4.86
N LEU A 538 -19.00 -17.96 -5.51
CA LEU A 538 -20.10 -17.56 -6.42
C LEU A 538 -20.19 -18.47 -7.65
N ALA A 539 -19.05 -18.99 -8.11
CA ALA A 539 -18.98 -19.96 -9.19
C ALA A 539 -19.33 -21.40 -8.75
N GLY A 540 -19.69 -21.61 -7.47
CA GLY A 540 -20.04 -22.92 -6.92
C GLY A 540 -18.84 -23.82 -6.60
N PHE A 541 -17.62 -23.28 -6.60
CA PHE A 541 -16.42 -24.04 -6.25
C PHE A 541 -16.21 -24.06 -4.73
N THR A 542 -15.88 -25.23 -4.19
CA THR A 542 -15.61 -25.43 -2.76
C THR A 542 -14.16 -25.89 -2.59
N PHE A 543 -13.38 -25.12 -1.83
CA PHE A 543 -11.99 -25.46 -1.50
C PHE A 543 -11.95 -26.68 -0.58
N SER A 544 -11.03 -27.60 -0.85
CA SER A 544 -10.79 -28.76 -0.02
C SER A 544 -10.10 -28.40 1.29
N GLN A 545 -9.29 -27.33 1.30
CA GLN A 545 -8.58 -26.81 2.47
C GLN A 545 -9.27 -25.56 3.02
N LYS A 546 -10.03 -25.71 4.11
CA LYS A 546 -10.76 -24.57 4.73
C LYS A 546 -9.89 -23.69 5.62
N ASP A 547 -8.82 -24.24 6.19
CA ASP A 547 -8.01 -23.59 7.24
C ASP A 547 -6.60 -23.14 6.76
N VAL A 548 -6.29 -23.31 5.47
CA VAL A 548 -5.00 -22.88 4.91
C VAL A 548 -5.18 -21.53 4.22
N ASP A 549 -4.54 -20.51 4.78
CA ASP A 549 -4.30 -19.22 4.15
C ASP A 549 -2.79 -19.03 3.87
N GLY A 550 -2.41 -17.90 3.28
CA GLY A 550 -1.00 -17.65 2.94
C GLY A 550 -0.06 -17.66 4.15
N ARG A 551 -0.54 -17.37 5.36
CA ARG A 551 0.29 -17.44 6.57
C ARG A 551 0.44 -18.88 7.05
N ALA A 552 -0.65 -19.63 7.06
CA ALA A 552 -0.64 -21.06 7.35
C ALA A 552 0.21 -21.84 6.33
N ALA A 553 0.23 -21.43 5.05
CA ALA A 553 1.08 -22.01 4.02
C ALA A 553 2.59 -21.79 4.32
N VAL A 554 2.97 -20.62 4.83
CA VAL A 554 4.34 -20.36 5.30
C VAL A 554 4.71 -21.24 6.49
N ASP A 555 3.83 -21.37 7.49
CA ASP A 555 4.10 -22.25 8.64
C ASP A 555 4.19 -23.74 8.22
N LEU A 556 3.34 -24.17 7.28
CA LEU A 556 3.40 -25.51 6.69
C LEU A 556 4.69 -25.73 5.90
N PHE A 557 5.19 -24.71 5.20
CA PHE A 557 6.46 -24.78 4.50
C PHE A 557 7.63 -24.97 5.47
N GLU A 558 7.66 -24.24 6.59
CA GLU A 558 8.67 -24.42 7.63
C GLU A 558 8.66 -25.84 8.21
N ILE A 559 7.47 -26.44 8.39
CA ILE A 559 7.34 -27.86 8.77
C ILE A 559 7.85 -28.78 7.65
N ALA A 560 7.52 -28.50 6.39
CA ALA A 560 7.89 -29.31 5.23
C ALA A 560 9.41 -29.35 4.95
N VAL A 561 10.13 -28.31 5.40
CA VAL A 561 11.60 -28.18 5.31
C VAL A 561 12.31 -28.67 6.59
N GLY A 562 11.58 -28.80 7.71
CA GLY A 562 12.09 -29.34 8.98
C GLY A 562 12.54 -28.28 10.00
N GLY A 563 11.98 -27.06 9.95
CA GLY A 563 12.32 -25.95 10.85
C GLY A 563 11.53 -25.89 12.18
N ARG A 564 10.43 -26.64 12.30
CA ARG A 564 9.64 -26.78 13.54
C ARG A 564 9.28 -28.24 13.78
N ASP A 565 9.87 -28.85 14.80
CA ASP A 565 9.30 -30.03 15.42
C ASP A 565 7.98 -29.59 16.06
N GLY A 566 6.85 -30.01 15.49
CA GLY A 566 5.54 -29.80 16.10
C GLY A 566 5.56 -30.48 17.46
N GLY A 567 5.43 -29.71 18.53
CA GLY A 567 5.71 -30.18 19.88
C GLY A 567 4.86 -31.38 20.31
N SER A 568 5.54 -32.36 20.93
CA SER A 568 5.16 -32.95 22.22
C SER A 568 6.34 -33.73 22.79
N ASP A 569 6.61 -33.52 24.08
CA ASP A 569 7.50 -34.31 24.92
C ASP A 569 7.27 -35.83 24.74
N GLY A 570 8.33 -36.63 24.62
CA GLY A 570 8.23 -38.09 24.66
C GLY A 570 9.32 -38.85 23.88
N ASP A 571 10.36 -39.21 24.61
CA ASP A 571 11.29 -40.35 24.48
C ASP A 571 11.19 -41.30 23.25
N GLY A 572 12.35 -41.52 22.59
CA GLY A 572 12.78 -42.84 22.12
C GLY A 572 12.13 -43.47 20.87
N GLY A 573 12.68 -43.17 19.68
CA GLY A 573 12.95 -44.17 18.63
C GLY A 573 11.92 -44.41 17.50
N SER A 574 12.48 -44.72 16.32
CA SER A 574 11.89 -45.41 15.13
C SER A 574 11.20 -44.55 14.04
N ASP A 575 11.85 -44.47 12.86
CA ASP A 575 11.31 -44.31 11.48
C ASP A 575 10.18 -43.30 11.17
N CYS A 576 9.81 -42.39 12.08
CA CYS A 576 8.65 -41.50 11.93
C CYS A 576 8.96 -40.04 11.54
N ASP A 577 10.23 -39.63 11.45
CA ASP A 577 10.64 -38.23 11.18
C ASP A 577 10.20 -37.67 9.81
N GLY A 578 9.83 -38.54 8.86
CA GLY A 578 9.37 -38.14 7.53
C GLY A 578 7.86 -37.87 7.42
N ALA A 579 7.04 -38.46 8.31
CA ALA A 579 5.59 -38.43 8.18
C ALA A 579 4.97 -37.01 8.30
N PRO A 580 5.40 -36.15 9.25
CA PRO A 580 4.93 -34.77 9.35
C PRO A 580 5.32 -33.93 8.13
N ARG A 581 6.57 -34.07 7.63
CA ARG A 581 7.08 -33.34 6.46
C ARG A 581 6.31 -33.72 5.20
N SER A 582 6.12 -35.01 4.94
CA SER A 582 5.36 -35.50 3.79
C SER A 582 3.89 -35.08 3.85
N ARG A 583 3.29 -35.01 5.05
CA ARG A 583 1.93 -34.51 5.23
C ARG A 583 1.83 -33.02 4.90
N ALA A 584 2.75 -32.20 5.42
CA ALA A 584 2.79 -30.77 5.14
C ALA A 584 2.94 -30.49 3.64
N ARG A 585 3.85 -31.19 2.95
CA ARG A 585 4.02 -31.08 1.48
C ARG A 585 2.74 -31.41 0.71
N ARG A 586 2.08 -32.53 1.04
CA ARG A 586 0.80 -32.90 0.41
C ARG A 586 -0.31 -31.90 0.68
N THR A 587 -0.34 -31.29 1.86
CA THR A 587 -1.31 -30.24 2.18
C THR A 587 -1.07 -28.98 1.34
N LEU A 588 0.19 -28.57 1.18
CA LEU A 588 0.57 -27.43 0.32
C LEU A 588 0.23 -27.69 -1.15
N GLU A 589 0.52 -28.88 -1.66
CA GLU A 589 0.17 -29.26 -3.03
C GLU A 589 -1.35 -29.27 -3.25
N ARG A 590 -2.15 -29.74 -2.28
CA ARG A 590 -3.62 -29.70 -2.37
C ARG A 590 -4.17 -28.27 -2.32
N TYR A 591 -3.59 -27.43 -1.46
CA TYR A 591 -3.95 -26.03 -1.35
C TYR A 591 -3.72 -25.31 -2.70
N ASN A 592 -2.51 -25.45 -3.25
CA ASN A 592 -2.16 -24.85 -4.54
C ASN A 592 -2.93 -25.48 -5.72
N ALA A 593 -3.28 -26.77 -5.65
CA ALA A 593 -4.14 -27.41 -6.63
C ALA A 593 -5.54 -26.79 -6.65
N ASP A 594 -6.15 -26.52 -5.50
CA ASP A 594 -7.44 -25.83 -5.43
C ASP A 594 -7.35 -24.42 -6.03
N ASP A 595 -6.25 -23.70 -5.80
CA ASP A 595 -5.99 -22.38 -6.39
C ASP A 595 -5.71 -22.43 -7.90
N CYS A 596 -5.33 -23.59 -8.46
CA CYS A 596 -5.32 -23.85 -9.91
C CYS A 596 -6.70 -24.25 -10.47
N TYR A 597 -7.51 -24.99 -9.70
CA TYR A 597 -8.84 -25.43 -10.16
C TYR A 597 -9.88 -24.30 -10.14
N ALA A 598 -9.81 -23.44 -9.13
CA ALA A 598 -10.80 -22.40 -8.89
C ALA A 598 -10.90 -21.38 -10.05
N PRO A 599 -9.80 -20.88 -10.66
CA PRO A 599 -9.90 -19.98 -11.79
C PRO A 599 -10.59 -20.61 -13.02
N ALA A 600 -10.42 -21.91 -13.26
CA ALA A 600 -11.14 -22.63 -14.30
C ALA A 600 -12.66 -22.63 -14.05
N ALA A 601 -13.08 -22.90 -12.82
CA ALA A 601 -14.49 -22.82 -12.42
C ALA A 601 -15.05 -21.41 -12.58
N VAL A 602 -14.29 -20.38 -12.18
CA VAL A 602 -14.66 -18.97 -12.35
C VAL A 602 -14.81 -18.60 -13.82
N ARG A 603 -13.87 -19.00 -14.69
CA ARG A 603 -14.00 -18.76 -16.15
C ARG A 603 -15.24 -19.41 -16.72
N ARG A 604 -15.50 -20.67 -16.38
CA ARG A 604 -16.71 -21.38 -16.81
C ARG A 604 -17.98 -20.63 -16.37
N TRP A 605 -18.02 -20.18 -15.13
CA TRP A 605 -19.14 -19.40 -14.59
C TRP A 605 -19.32 -18.04 -15.30
N LEU A 606 -18.22 -17.34 -15.61
CA LEU A 606 -18.26 -16.12 -16.42
C LEU A 606 -18.76 -16.38 -17.85
N ARG A 607 -18.31 -17.46 -18.50
CA ARG A 607 -18.79 -17.87 -19.83
C ARG A 607 -20.31 -18.12 -19.86
N LEU A 608 -20.90 -18.55 -18.74
CA LEU A 608 -22.35 -18.70 -18.56
C LEU A 608 -23.08 -17.38 -18.23
N GLY A 609 -22.39 -16.24 -18.28
CA GLY A 609 -22.99 -14.94 -17.99
C GLY A 609 -23.11 -14.62 -16.50
N ALA A 610 -22.29 -15.24 -15.65
CA ALA A 610 -22.27 -15.06 -14.19
C ALA A 610 -23.66 -15.28 -13.54
N PRO A 611 -24.27 -16.48 -13.72
CA PRO A 611 -25.60 -16.76 -13.17
C PRO A 611 -25.61 -16.63 -11.64
N GLY A 612 -26.76 -16.23 -11.09
CA GLY A 612 -26.96 -16.02 -9.65
C GLY A 612 -26.55 -14.63 -9.14
N VAL A 613 -25.87 -13.80 -9.93
CA VAL A 613 -25.53 -12.42 -9.55
C VAL A 613 -26.56 -11.43 -10.11
N PRO A 614 -27.20 -10.60 -9.25
CA PRO A 614 -28.15 -9.57 -9.70
C PRO A 614 -27.50 -8.58 -10.68
N PRO A 615 -28.23 -8.03 -11.66
CA PRO A 615 -27.68 -7.02 -12.58
C PRO A 615 -27.33 -5.72 -11.84
N LEU A 616 -26.38 -4.96 -12.39
CA LEU A 616 -25.95 -3.64 -11.88
C LEU A 616 -27.10 -2.61 -11.83
N GLU A 617 -28.12 -2.78 -12.66
CA GLU A 617 -29.39 -2.07 -12.52
C GLU A 617 -30.24 -2.71 -11.40
N TYR A 618 -29.67 -2.77 -10.19
CA TYR A 618 -30.34 -3.35 -9.04
C TYR A 618 -31.52 -2.47 -8.65
N ARG A 619 -32.73 -3.01 -8.82
CA ARG A 619 -33.96 -2.49 -8.24
C ARG A 619 -34.40 -3.51 -7.21
N GLU A 620 -34.57 -3.09 -5.96
CA GLU A 620 -35.25 -3.94 -4.99
C GLU A 620 -36.65 -4.18 -5.56
N LYS A 621 -36.92 -5.40 -6.05
CA LYS A 621 -38.28 -5.73 -6.44
C LYS A 621 -39.12 -5.61 -5.18
N GLU A 622 -40.06 -4.68 -5.17
CA GLU A 622 -41.19 -4.69 -4.25
C GLU A 622 -41.62 -6.15 -4.05
N ARG A 623 -41.57 -6.63 -2.81
CA ARG A 623 -42.12 -7.92 -2.43
C ARG A 623 -43.64 -7.85 -2.60
N THR A 624 -44.11 -8.03 -3.83
CA THR A 624 -45.54 -8.10 -4.16
C THR A 624 -45.73 -9.25 -5.16
N VAL A 625 -46.20 -10.37 -4.58
CA VAL A 625 -47.14 -11.36 -5.14
C VAL A 625 -46.83 -11.99 -6.51
N ARG A 626 -46.62 -13.32 -6.46
CA ARG A 626 -46.87 -14.36 -7.49
C ARG A 626 -47.40 -13.87 -8.86
N THR A 627 -46.69 -14.17 -9.95
CA THR A 627 -47.04 -15.24 -10.93
C THR A 627 -45.99 -15.34 -12.07
N PRO A 628 -45.97 -16.46 -12.85
CA PRO A 628 -44.75 -17.13 -13.32
C PRO A 628 -44.46 -16.90 -14.80
N TRP A 629 -43.21 -17.17 -15.21
CA TRP A 629 -42.88 -17.42 -16.60
C TRP A 629 -42.34 -18.83 -16.75
N ILE A 630 -43.17 -19.67 -17.36
CA ILE A 630 -42.94 -20.70 -18.39
C ILE A 630 -43.89 -21.86 -18.12
N SER A 631 -45.03 -21.84 -18.82
CA SER A 631 -45.82 -23.04 -19.12
C SER A 631 -45.89 -23.16 -20.64
N CYS A 632 -45.09 -24.06 -21.20
CA CYS A 632 -45.33 -24.61 -22.53
C CYS A 632 -46.39 -25.71 -22.37
N SER A 633 -47.53 -25.56 -23.02
CA SER A 633 -48.49 -26.64 -23.23
C SER A 633 -49.12 -26.48 -24.61
N GLY A 634 -48.72 -27.39 -25.51
CA GLY A 634 -49.54 -28.10 -26.49
C GLY A 634 -50.50 -27.33 -27.39
N SER A 635 -50.17 -27.31 -28.68
CA SER A 635 -51.03 -27.81 -29.76
C SER A 635 -50.20 -28.03 -31.01
#